data_AF-A0A0G2FAW3-F1
#
_entry.id   AF-A0A0G2FAW3-F1
#
_cell.length_a   1.000
_cell.length_b   1.000
_cell.length_c   1.000
_cell.angle_alpha   90.00
_cell.angle_beta   90.00
_cell.angle_gamma   90.00
#
_symmetry.space_group_name_H-M   'P 1'
#
loop_
_entity.id
_entity.type
_entity.pdbx_description
1 polymer ?
#
loop_
_entity_poly.entity_id
_entity_poly.type
_entity_poly.pdbx_seq_one_letter_code
_entity_poly.pdbx_strand_id
1 'polypeptide(L)'
;MSFDPASAGITNATVTEHAFIESGTNLSLPDNDPSCGGKSQVVSVDLCRVALQIATSERSGVVAEIWLPGSWNGRLVTTGNGGLGGCIDYSGIAYTAKNGFASVGTNNGHNGTSGIQFLNNTEVVVDFAWRAVHTGVEAGKALMQPFYGETAIKSYFLGCSLGGRQAIKAAEIFPDDFDGVVAGPVGSSNFITPAFWKTTIHEEVLRQCDMLDGASDGIIEDPILCDFDPAPLVCGASSNSSACLSSAQVEIVRQVFEPYLWGNGTLLFPRMNPGGEIMSADGLYNGQPWALSQNWFRYAIYNNPDWDPAAYTLADAESAENLNPGNIRTWPSSLSEFQDRGGKIVMFHGLQDNQITSLNSPRFYDHLAEGMSYTPEQMDDFLRFFRISGMFHCNSGPGAWVVVSEK
;
A
#
# COMPACT_ATOMS: atom_id res chain seq x y z
N MET A 1 -32.34 -7.00 26.36
CA MET A 1 -32.80 -5.68 26.85
C MET A 1 -32.75 -4.72 25.68
N SER A 2 -33.79 -3.89 25.45
CA SER A 2 -33.74 -2.91 24.37
C SER A 2 -32.76 -1.81 24.74
N PHE A 3 -31.73 -1.63 23.91
CA PHE A 3 -30.78 -0.53 24.03
C PHE A 3 -31.44 0.77 23.54
N ASP A 4 -31.28 1.86 24.28
CA ASP A 4 -31.72 3.21 23.86
C ASP A 4 -30.48 4.03 23.46
N PRO A 5 -30.28 4.36 22.17
CA PRO A 5 -29.15 5.15 21.69
C PRO A 5 -29.01 6.51 22.37
N ALA A 6 -30.13 7.14 22.76
CA ALA A 6 -30.11 8.44 23.40
C ALA A 6 -29.43 8.39 24.79
N SER A 7 -29.52 7.25 25.48
CA SER A 7 -28.83 7.04 26.77
C SER A 7 -27.30 7.00 26.64
N ALA A 8 -26.79 6.69 25.46
CA ALA A 8 -25.36 6.75 25.13
C ALA A 8 -24.95 8.11 24.52
N GLY A 9 -25.87 9.07 24.39
CA GLY A 9 -25.60 10.36 23.74
C GLY A 9 -25.70 10.34 22.22
N ILE A 10 -26.20 9.25 21.62
CA ILE A 10 -26.41 9.13 20.17
C ILE A 10 -27.80 9.68 19.84
N THR A 11 -27.87 10.92 19.36
CA THR A 11 -29.13 11.57 18.99
C THR A 11 -29.61 11.15 17.61
N ASN A 12 -30.93 11.26 17.37
CA ASN A 12 -31.55 10.98 16.07
C ASN A 12 -31.30 9.56 15.51
N ALA A 13 -31.06 8.60 16.41
CA ALA A 13 -30.76 7.22 16.06
C ALA A 13 -31.91 6.28 16.43
N THR A 14 -32.19 5.32 15.56
CA THR A 14 -33.11 4.20 15.80
C THR A 14 -32.32 2.90 15.72
N VAL A 15 -32.50 2.01 16.70
CA VAL A 15 -31.86 0.68 16.69
C VAL A 15 -32.59 -0.20 15.68
N THR A 16 -31.87 -0.67 14.66
CA THR A 16 -32.37 -1.63 13.67
C THR A 16 -31.98 -3.05 14.02
N GLU A 17 -30.81 -3.26 14.64
CA GLU A 17 -30.38 -4.55 15.17
C GLU A 17 -29.67 -4.38 16.51
N HIS A 18 -29.88 -5.34 17.42
CA HIS A 18 -29.14 -5.47 18.67
C HIS A 18 -29.14 -6.95 19.10
N ALA A 19 -28.04 -7.64 18.80
CA ALA A 19 -27.95 -9.08 18.96
C ALA A 19 -26.57 -9.53 19.43
N PHE A 20 -26.54 -10.56 20.28
CA PHE A 20 -25.33 -11.32 20.53
C PHE A 20 -25.09 -12.30 19.36
N ILE A 21 -23.88 -12.29 18.82
CA ILE A 21 -23.45 -13.18 17.74
C ILE A 21 -22.36 -14.10 18.30
N GLU A 22 -22.62 -15.41 18.26
CA GLU A 22 -21.68 -16.43 18.72
C GLU A 22 -20.58 -16.66 17.67
N SER A 23 -19.37 -16.93 18.13
CA SER A 23 -18.24 -17.30 17.28
C SER A 23 -18.57 -18.49 16.37
N GLY A 24 -18.19 -18.39 15.11
CA GLY A 24 -18.49 -19.37 14.06
C GLY A 24 -19.80 -19.11 13.32
N THR A 25 -20.62 -18.13 13.76
CA THR A 25 -21.88 -17.79 13.09
C THR A 25 -21.61 -17.25 11.68
N ASN A 26 -22.27 -17.84 10.67
CA ASN A 26 -22.38 -17.22 9.34
C ASN A 26 -23.57 -16.28 9.32
N LEU A 27 -23.34 -15.02 9.68
CA LEU A 27 -24.36 -14.01 9.85
C LEU A 27 -25.03 -13.69 8.52
N SER A 28 -26.35 -13.80 8.43
CA SER A 28 -27.13 -13.39 7.26
C SER A 28 -27.25 -11.86 7.21
N LEU A 29 -27.11 -11.29 6.02
CA LEU A 29 -27.18 -9.84 5.77
C LEU A 29 -28.31 -9.53 4.77
N PRO A 30 -29.58 -9.75 5.14
CA PRO A 30 -30.71 -9.64 4.21
C PRO A 30 -30.97 -8.20 3.74
N ASP A 31 -30.58 -7.20 4.54
CA ASP A 31 -30.76 -5.78 4.25
C ASP A 31 -29.61 -5.18 3.44
N ASN A 32 -28.56 -5.96 3.16
CA ASN A 32 -27.46 -5.50 2.32
C ASN A 32 -27.94 -5.39 0.87
N ASP A 33 -27.63 -4.27 0.22
CA ASP A 33 -28.07 -4.05 -1.15
C ASP A 33 -27.51 -5.14 -2.09
N PRO A 34 -28.31 -5.70 -3.01
CA PRO A 34 -27.85 -6.77 -3.90
C PRO A 34 -26.57 -6.45 -4.68
N SER A 35 -26.33 -5.16 -4.98
CA SER A 35 -25.13 -4.73 -5.71
C SER A 35 -23.86 -4.68 -4.86
N CYS A 36 -23.97 -4.69 -3.53
CA CYS A 36 -22.82 -4.67 -2.62
C CYS A 36 -22.07 -6.01 -2.54
N GLY A 37 -22.65 -7.08 -3.09
CA GLY A 37 -22.14 -8.44 -2.88
C GLY A 37 -22.29 -8.88 -1.41
N GLY A 38 -21.93 -10.12 -1.10
CA GLY A 38 -21.92 -10.62 0.29
C GLY A 38 -23.30 -10.65 0.96
N LYS A 39 -24.01 -11.79 0.84
CA LYS A 39 -25.29 -12.03 1.54
C LYS A 39 -25.10 -12.53 2.97
N SER A 40 -23.87 -12.84 3.35
CA SER A 40 -23.53 -13.32 4.67
C SER A 40 -22.08 -13.00 5.02
N GLN A 41 -21.77 -13.00 6.30
CA GLN A 41 -20.42 -12.79 6.83
C GLN A 41 -20.15 -13.77 7.97
N VAL A 42 -19.05 -14.52 7.89
CA VAL A 42 -18.61 -15.36 9.01
C VAL A 42 -18.04 -14.47 10.12
N VAL A 43 -18.56 -14.65 11.32
CA VAL A 43 -18.10 -13.99 12.55
C VAL A 43 -17.32 -15.01 13.37
N SER A 44 -16.06 -14.73 13.71
CA SER A 44 -15.15 -15.72 14.31
C SER A 44 -14.79 -15.45 15.77
N VAL A 45 -15.51 -14.51 16.41
CA VAL A 45 -15.41 -14.16 17.82
C VAL A 45 -16.80 -13.84 18.36
N ASP A 46 -17.01 -14.08 19.65
CA ASP A 46 -18.24 -13.66 20.33
C ASP A 46 -18.31 -12.13 20.36
N LEU A 47 -19.42 -11.56 19.91
CA LEU A 47 -19.61 -10.10 19.88
C LEU A 47 -21.06 -9.68 20.06
N CYS A 48 -21.25 -8.43 20.50
CA CYS A 48 -22.53 -7.74 20.40
C CYS A 48 -22.56 -6.94 19.09
N ARG A 49 -23.52 -7.24 18.22
CA ARG A 49 -23.81 -6.50 17.00
C ARG A 49 -24.89 -5.46 17.30
N VAL A 50 -24.60 -4.20 17.03
CA VAL A 50 -25.55 -3.10 17.06
C VAL A 50 -25.62 -2.48 15.68
N ALA A 51 -26.81 -2.37 15.10
CA ALA A 51 -27.04 -1.59 13.88
C ALA A 51 -27.97 -0.42 14.20
N LEU A 52 -27.60 0.76 13.72
CA LEU A 52 -28.31 2.02 13.94
C LEU A 52 -28.66 2.66 12.60
N GLN A 53 -29.88 3.17 12.48
CA GLN A 53 -30.24 4.15 11.47
C GLN A 53 -30.18 5.54 12.12
N ILE A 54 -29.27 6.39 11.65
CA ILE A 54 -29.00 7.73 12.21
C ILE A 54 -29.39 8.79 11.18
N ALA A 55 -30.35 9.65 11.51
CA ALA A 55 -30.72 10.76 10.62
C ALA A 55 -29.65 11.85 10.65
N THR A 56 -29.12 12.21 9.49
CA THR A 56 -28.07 13.24 9.32
C THR A 56 -28.63 14.57 8.81
N SER A 57 -29.84 14.55 8.25
CA SER A 57 -30.67 15.71 7.92
C SER A 57 -32.15 15.29 7.85
N GLU A 58 -33.06 16.19 7.46
CA GLU A 58 -34.46 15.85 7.18
C GLU A 58 -34.64 14.91 5.96
N ARG A 59 -33.60 14.75 5.14
CA ARG A 59 -33.65 14.09 3.83
C ARG A 59 -32.46 13.17 3.55
N SER A 60 -31.70 12.83 4.58
CA SER A 60 -30.56 11.92 4.51
C SER A 60 -30.36 11.21 5.85
N GLY A 61 -29.69 10.07 5.81
CA GLY A 61 -29.37 9.30 7.01
C GLY A 61 -28.42 8.17 6.69
N VAL A 62 -27.76 7.68 7.73
CA VAL A 62 -26.67 6.72 7.66
C VAL A 62 -27.05 5.48 8.46
N VAL A 63 -26.82 4.30 7.87
CA VAL A 63 -26.81 3.04 8.60
C VAL A 63 -25.40 2.82 9.13
N ALA A 64 -25.26 2.65 10.43
CA ALA A 64 -24.01 2.33 11.10
C ALA A 64 -24.10 0.93 11.73
N GLU A 65 -23.13 0.07 11.42
CA GLU A 65 -22.90 -1.22 12.06
C GLU A 65 -21.75 -1.07 13.07
N ILE A 66 -21.99 -1.48 14.31
CA ILE A 66 -21.05 -1.39 15.41
C ILE A 66 -20.94 -2.76 16.07
N TRP A 67 -19.77 -3.40 15.94
CA TRP A 67 -19.50 -4.73 16.44
C TRP A 67 -18.55 -4.66 17.63
N LEU A 68 -19.01 -5.20 18.76
CA LEU A 68 -18.39 -5.05 20.07
C LEU A 68 -17.95 -6.45 20.58
N PRO A 69 -16.72 -6.91 20.30
CA PRO A 69 -16.26 -8.22 20.72
C PRO A 69 -16.09 -8.31 22.24
N GLY A 70 -16.39 -9.47 22.82
CA GLY A 70 -16.15 -9.70 24.26
C GLY A 70 -14.66 -9.62 24.62
N SER A 71 -13.79 -10.05 23.72
CA SER A 71 -12.33 -9.97 23.83
C SER A 71 -11.78 -8.62 23.34
N TRP A 72 -12.26 -7.52 23.90
CA TRP A 72 -11.87 -6.18 23.46
C TRP A 72 -10.49 -5.78 23.98
N ASN A 73 -9.69 -5.14 23.13
CA ASN A 73 -8.31 -4.73 23.41
C ASN A 73 -8.16 -3.24 23.79
N GLY A 74 -9.29 -2.56 24.06
CA GLY A 74 -9.32 -1.13 24.38
C GLY A 74 -9.32 -0.19 23.17
N ARG A 75 -9.36 -0.70 21.93
CA ARG A 75 -9.24 0.12 20.71
C ARG A 75 -10.49 0.07 19.83
N LEU A 76 -10.73 1.16 19.12
CA LEU A 76 -11.80 1.32 18.13
C LEU A 76 -11.20 1.38 16.72
N VAL A 77 -11.82 0.72 15.74
CA VAL A 77 -11.50 0.87 14.32
C VAL A 77 -12.76 1.21 13.53
N THR A 78 -12.69 2.23 12.68
CA THR A 78 -13.71 2.51 11.68
C THR A 78 -13.24 2.06 10.30
N THR A 79 -14.08 1.33 9.58
CA THR A 79 -13.85 0.92 8.20
C THR A 79 -14.42 1.93 7.20
N GLY A 80 -13.81 2.00 6.01
CA GLY A 80 -14.26 2.83 4.91
C GLY A 80 -15.17 2.11 3.91
N ASN A 81 -15.48 2.80 2.81
CA ASN A 81 -16.27 2.26 1.69
C ASN A 81 -15.45 2.18 0.39
N GLY A 82 -16.06 1.71 -0.70
CA GLY A 82 -15.44 1.60 -2.03
C GLY A 82 -16.26 2.27 -3.15
N GLY A 83 -15.59 2.76 -4.19
CA GLY A 83 -16.24 3.31 -5.40
C GLY A 83 -17.13 4.53 -5.13
N LEU A 84 -18.37 4.49 -5.62
CA LEU A 84 -19.46 5.42 -5.24
C LEU A 84 -20.47 4.73 -4.29
N GLY A 85 -20.04 3.62 -3.68
CA GLY A 85 -20.92 2.73 -2.96
C GLY A 85 -21.26 3.20 -1.55
N GLY A 86 -22.46 2.81 -1.15
CA GLY A 86 -22.95 2.84 0.23
C GLY A 86 -22.96 1.43 0.86
N CYS A 87 -21.93 0.64 0.56
CA CYS A 87 -21.82 -0.73 1.03
C CYS A 87 -21.00 -0.77 2.31
N ILE A 88 -21.59 -1.30 3.39
CA ILE A 88 -20.86 -1.55 4.64
C ILE A 88 -19.84 -2.68 4.39
N ASP A 89 -18.58 -2.44 4.71
CA ASP A 89 -17.52 -3.47 4.63
C ASP A 89 -17.60 -4.42 5.83
N TYR A 90 -18.58 -5.33 5.80
CA TYR A 90 -18.75 -6.37 6.83
C TYR A 90 -17.52 -7.26 6.98
N SER A 91 -16.74 -7.46 5.91
CA SER A 91 -15.52 -8.26 5.95
C SER A 91 -14.42 -7.57 6.76
N GLY A 92 -14.23 -6.26 6.55
CA GLY A 92 -13.33 -5.43 7.35
C GLY A 92 -13.78 -5.28 8.80
N ILE A 93 -15.09 -5.14 9.05
CA ILE A 93 -15.64 -5.14 10.42
C ILE A 93 -15.36 -6.47 11.12
N ALA A 94 -15.65 -7.61 10.47
CA ALA A 94 -15.39 -8.94 11.03
C ALA A 94 -13.89 -9.19 11.29
N TYR A 95 -13.03 -8.76 10.36
CA TYR A 95 -11.58 -8.84 10.50
C TYR A 95 -11.08 -8.05 11.70
N THR A 96 -11.50 -6.80 11.86
CA THR A 96 -11.08 -5.94 12.97
C THR A 96 -11.66 -6.44 14.30
N ALA A 97 -12.92 -6.87 14.35
CA ALA A 97 -13.53 -7.44 15.54
C ALA A 97 -12.81 -8.72 16.00
N LYS A 98 -12.42 -9.60 15.07
CA LYS A 98 -11.61 -10.79 15.36
C LYS A 98 -10.27 -10.45 16.03
N ASN A 99 -9.70 -9.30 15.71
CA ASN A 99 -8.43 -8.82 16.30
C ASN A 99 -8.65 -7.98 17.58
N GLY A 100 -9.83 -8.07 18.18
CA GLY A 100 -10.16 -7.46 19.46
C GLY A 100 -10.50 -5.98 19.41
N PHE A 101 -10.73 -5.42 18.22
CA PHE A 101 -11.18 -4.03 18.09
C PHE A 101 -12.71 -3.95 18.25
N ALA A 102 -13.19 -2.89 18.88
CA ALA A 102 -14.54 -2.44 18.58
C ALA A 102 -14.55 -1.91 17.15
N SER A 103 -15.51 -2.33 16.34
CA SER A 103 -15.46 -2.12 14.90
C SER A 103 -16.70 -1.40 14.41
N VAL A 104 -16.51 -0.38 13.57
CA VAL A 104 -17.58 0.44 13.02
C VAL A 104 -17.49 0.43 11.50
N GLY A 105 -18.62 0.33 10.81
CA GLY A 105 -18.72 0.69 9.39
C GLY A 105 -20.07 1.31 9.07
N THR A 106 -20.12 2.09 8.00
CA THR A 106 -21.35 2.79 7.61
C THR A 106 -21.70 2.55 6.15
N ASN A 107 -22.97 2.73 5.79
CA ASN A 107 -23.43 2.69 4.41
C ASN A 107 -23.15 4.00 3.65
N ASN A 108 -22.32 4.90 4.18
CA ASN A 108 -21.91 6.11 3.48
C ASN A 108 -23.04 7.09 3.07
N GLY A 109 -24.25 6.93 3.64
CA GLY A 109 -25.42 7.79 3.37
C GLY A 109 -26.42 7.25 2.35
N HIS A 110 -26.16 6.09 1.72
CA HIS A 110 -27.10 5.46 0.78
C HIS A 110 -26.87 3.95 0.69
N ASN A 111 -27.69 3.23 -0.07
CA ASN A 111 -27.53 1.79 -0.27
C ASN A 111 -27.15 1.48 -1.73
N GLY A 112 -26.27 0.49 -1.90
CA GLY A 112 -25.84 -0.01 -3.20
C GLY A 112 -24.61 0.70 -3.77
N THR A 113 -24.18 0.27 -4.95
CA THR A 113 -22.92 0.70 -5.60
C THR A 113 -23.08 1.91 -6.54
N SER A 114 -24.31 2.31 -6.84
CA SER A 114 -24.60 3.43 -7.75
C SER A 114 -24.69 4.76 -6.99
N GLY A 115 -24.42 5.87 -7.68
CA GLY A 115 -24.64 7.22 -7.15
C GLY A 115 -26.02 7.82 -7.42
N ILE A 116 -27.04 7.03 -7.78
CA ILE A 116 -28.35 7.58 -8.16
C ILE A 116 -29.01 8.38 -7.03
N GLN A 117 -28.71 8.04 -5.77
CA GLN A 117 -29.22 8.71 -4.59
C GLN A 117 -28.66 10.12 -4.39
N PHE A 118 -27.60 10.49 -5.11
CA PHE A 118 -27.07 11.86 -5.14
C PHE A 118 -27.97 12.80 -5.95
N LEU A 119 -28.79 12.26 -6.86
CA LEU A 119 -29.63 13.05 -7.75
C LEU A 119 -30.62 13.91 -6.94
N ASN A 120 -30.53 15.22 -7.11
CA ASN A 120 -31.34 16.21 -6.41
C ASN A 120 -31.28 16.13 -4.88
N ASN A 121 -30.24 15.50 -4.30
CA ASN A 121 -30.09 15.35 -2.85
C ASN A 121 -28.66 15.64 -2.39
N THR A 122 -28.38 16.91 -2.13
CA THR A 122 -27.07 17.39 -1.66
C THR A 122 -26.71 16.83 -0.29
N GLU A 123 -27.68 16.50 0.55
CA GLU A 123 -27.41 15.97 1.90
C GLU A 123 -26.82 14.55 1.87
N VAL A 124 -27.24 13.71 0.90
CA VAL A 124 -26.62 12.38 0.69
C VAL A 124 -25.20 12.54 0.13
N VAL A 125 -24.95 13.57 -0.68
CA VAL A 125 -23.58 13.90 -1.13
C VAL A 125 -22.71 14.33 0.04
N VAL A 126 -23.24 15.08 1.01
CA VAL A 126 -22.52 15.47 2.25
C VAL A 126 -22.22 14.24 3.12
N ASP A 127 -23.16 13.31 3.26
CA ASP A 127 -22.95 12.03 3.94
C ASP A 127 -21.79 11.25 3.30
N PHE A 128 -21.84 11.08 1.98
CA PHE A 128 -20.78 10.42 1.20
C PHE A 128 -19.42 11.13 1.31
N ALA A 129 -19.44 12.46 1.32
CA ALA A 129 -18.24 13.28 1.29
C ALA A 129 -17.47 13.25 2.61
N TRP A 130 -18.14 13.17 3.75
CA TRP A 130 -17.47 13.10 5.05
C TRP A 130 -18.40 12.68 6.21
N ARG A 131 -19.68 13.08 6.19
CA ARG A 131 -20.54 13.05 7.38
C ARG A 131 -20.89 11.64 7.84
N ALA A 132 -21.00 10.67 6.93
CA ALA A 132 -21.30 9.29 7.30
C ALA A 132 -20.21 8.66 8.16
N VAL A 133 -18.94 8.82 7.76
CA VAL A 133 -17.80 8.27 8.51
C VAL A 133 -17.73 8.91 9.89
N HIS A 134 -17.76 10.24 9.96
CA HIS A 134 -17.73 10.97 11.23
C HIS A 134 -18.87 10.56 12.18
N THR A 135 -20.11 10.51 11.66
CA THR A 135 -21.29 10.08 12.43
C THR A 135 -21.13 8.66 12.97
N GLY A 136 -20.56 7.75 12.16
CA GLY A 136 -20.26 6.40 12.59
C GLY A 136 -19.22 6.36 13.71
N VAL A 137 -18.14 7.13 13.59
CA VAL A 137 -17.08 7.24 14.62
C VAL A 137 -17.66 7.73 15.94
N GLU A 138 -18.45 8.80 15.92
CA GLU A 138 -19.08 9.36 17.11
C GLU A 138 -20.01 8.33 17.79
N ALA A 139 -20.86 7.65 17.00
CA ALA A 139 -21.73 6.59 17.50
C ALA A 139 -20.93 5.42 18.09
N GLY A 140 -19.84 5.00 17.44
CA GLY A 140 -18.94 3.96 17.95
C GLY A 140 -18.31 4.35 19.29
N LYS A 141 -17.73 5.55 19.37
CA LYS A 141 -17.13 6.08 20.61
C LYS A 141 -18.15 6.17 21.75
N ALA A 142 -19.37 6.60 21.45
CA ALA A 142 -20.46 6.72 22.41
C ALA A 142 -20.86 5.37 23.05
N LEU A 143 -20.73 4.25 22.32
CA LEU A 143 -21.06 2.92 22.84
C LEU A 143 -19.96 2.27 23.69
N MET A 144 -18.74 2.83 23.72
CA MET A 144 -17.62 2.20 24.43
C MET A 144 -17.89 2.15 25.94
N GLN A 145 -18.18 3.31 26.55
CA GLN A 145 -18.37 3.42 27.99
C GLN A 145 -19.58 2.60 28.49
N PRO A 146 -20.77 2.64 27.85
CA PRO A 146 -21.90 1.82 28.29
C PRO A 146 -21.70 0.32 28.13
N PHE A 147 -20.91 -0.12 27.15
CA PHE A 147 -20.72 -1.56 26.87
C PHE A 147 -19.53 -2.17 27.62
N TYR A 148 -18.37 -1.51 27.59
CA TYR A 148 -17.13 -2.01 28.19
C TYR A 148 -16.83 -1.43 29.58
N GLY A 149 -17.54 -0.38 30.00
CA GLY A 149 -17.25 0.34 31.24
C GLY A 149 -16.09 1.34 31.12
N GLU A 150 -15.48 1.46 29.95
CA GLU A 150 -14.33 2.33 29.65
C GLU A 150 -14.44 2.91 28.23
N THR A 151 -13.82 4.08 28.01
CA THR A 151 -13.68 4.67 26.67
C THR A 151 -12.54 4.02 25.88
N ALA A 152 -12.58 4.07 24.55
CA ALA A 152 -11.46 3.60 23.73
C ALA A 152 -10.16 4.38 24.04
N ILE A 153 -9.07 3.64 24.24
CA ILE A 153 -7.72 4.18 24.52
C ILE A 153 -7.14 4.83 23.25
N LYS A 154 -7.45 4.22 22.09
CA LYS A 154 -7.06 4.69 20.76
C LYS A 154 -8.15 4.39 19.73
N SER A 155 -8.33 5.32 18.79
CA SER A 155 -9.24 5.21 17.66
C SER A 155 -8.46 5.15 16.35
N TYR A 156 -8.79 4.22 15.46
CA TYR A 156 -8.09 4.03 14.20
C TYR A 156 -9.05 4.05 13.00
N PHE A 157 -8.53 4.41 11.83
CA PHE A 157 -9.24 4.23 10.57
C PHE A 157 -8.54 3.19 9.70
N LEU A 158 -9.31 2.27 9.11
CA LEU A 158 -8.84 1.26 8.17
C LEU A 158 -9.64 1.34 6.87
N GLY A 159 -9.03 1.82 5.79
CA GLY A 159 -9.74 1.89 4.51
C GLY A 159 -8.84 2.04 3.30
N CYS A 160 -9.40 1.59 2.16
CA CYS A 160 -8.76 1.53 0.86
C CYS A 160 -9.59 2.30 -0.17
N SER A 161 -8.96 2.87 -1.21
CA SER A 161 -9.65 3.56 -2.31
C SER A 161 -10.51 4.73 -1.80
N LEU A 162 -11.84 4.69 -1.97
CA LEU A 162 -12.74 5.67 -1.36
C LEU A 162 -12.53 5.75 0.17
N GLY A 163 -12.28 4.63 0.83
CA GLY A 163 -11.86 4.58 2.24
C GLY A 163 -10.60 5.39 2.50
N GLY A 164 -9.60 5.33 1.62
CA GLY A 164 -8.41 6.18 1.73
C GLY A 164 -8.74 7.67 1.66
N ARG A 165 -9.61 8.07 0.72
CA ARG A 165 -10.12 9.45 0.63
C ARG A 165 -10.87 9.87 1.89
N GLN A 166 -11.75 9.01 2.41
CA GLN A 166 -12.50 9.24 3.64
C GLN A 166 -11.57 9.46 4.83
N ALA A 167 -10.50 8.68 4.93
CA ALA A 167 -9.51 8.79 5.98
C ALA A 167 -8.76 10.13 5.97
N ILE A 168 -8.32 10.56 4.78
CA ILE A 168 -7.65 11.86 4.60
C ILE A 168 -8.62 12.99 4.95
N LYS A 169 -9.88 12.90 4.50
CA LYS A 169 -10.90 13.91 4.81
C LYS A 169 -11.16 13.97 6.31
N ALA A 170 -11.29 12.83 7.00
CA ALA A 170 -11.47 12.83 8.45
C ALA A 170 -10.27 13.45 9.17
N ALA A 171 -9.04 13.14 8.77
CA ALA A 171 -7.85 13.78 9.34
C ALA A 171 -7.81 15.30 9.11
N GLU A 172 -8.34 15.78 7.98
CA GLU A 172 -8.40 17.20 7.63
C GLU A 172 -9.43 17.98 8.48
N ILE A 173 -10.64 17.46 8.64
CA ILE A 173 -11.76 18.21 9.23
C ILE A 173 -12.25 17.70 10.59
N PHE A 174 -11.86 16.49 10.99
CA PHE A 174 -12.13 15.88 12.30
C PHE A 174 -10.86 15.23 12.88
N PRO A 175 -9.83 16.03 13.22
CA PRO A 175 -8.54 15.50 13.66
C PRO A 175 -8.63 14.64 14.93
N ASP A 176 -9.69 14.80 15.73
CA ASP A 176 -9.93 14.02 16.95
C ASP A 176 -10.64 12.68 16.70
N ASP A 177 -11.04 12.38 15.45
CA ASP A 177 -11.70 11.12 15.13
C ASP A 177 -10.76 9.92 15.28
N PHE A 178 -9.49 10.07 14.89
CA PHE A 178 -8.52 8.97 14.81
C PHE A 178 -7.13 9.36 15.33
N ASP A 179 -6.54 8.50 16.15
CA ASP A 179 -5.14 8.54 16.55
C ASP A 179 -4.19 7.95 15.49
N GLY A 180 -4.71 7.11 14.59
CA GLY A 180 -3.92 6.46 13.54
C GLY A 180 -4.78 6.11 12.33
N VAL A 181 -4.27 6.46 11.15
CA VAL A 181 -4.97 6.25 9.87
C VAL A 181 -4.17 5.31 8.99
N VAL A 182 -4.77 4.18 8.62
CA VAL A 182 -4.26 3.31 7.57
C VAL A 182 -5.11 3.57 6.32
N ALA A 183 -4.59 4.45 5.46
CA ALA A 183 -5.18 4.81 4.17
C ALA A 183 -4.35 4.18 3.05
N GLY A 184 -4.82 3.07 2.49
CA GLY A 184 -4.13 2.30 1.45
C GLY A 184 -4.77 0.94 1.24
N PRO A 185 -4.55 0.25 0.11
CA PRO A 185 -5.12 -1.06 -0.15
C PRO A 185 -4.47 -2.19 0.66
N VAL A 186 -4.62 -2.18 1.99
CA VAL A 186 -4.28 -3.33 2.86
C VAL A 186 -5.22 -4.53 2.66
N GLY A 187 -6.34 -4.34 1.94
CA GLY A 187 -7.33 -5.38 1.62
C GLY A 187 -7.43 -5.73 0.13
N SER A 188 -6.55 -5.22 -0.73
CA SER A 188 -6.48 -5.72 -2.11
C SER A 188 -6.01 -7.16 -2.06
N SER A 189 -6.74 -8.07 -2.72
CA SER A 189 -6.30 -9.47 -2.90
C SER A 189 -4.92 -9.57 -3.53
N ASN A 190 -4.46 -8.49 -4.18
CA ASN A 190 -3.22 -8.40 -4.91
C ASN A 190 -2.10 -7.71 -4.11
N PHE A 191 -2.40 -7.09 -2.96
CA PHE A 191 -1.36 -6.50 -2.12
C PHE A 191 -0.56 -7.61 -1.42
N ILE A 192 0.76 -7.44 -1.36
CA ILE A 192 1.68 -8.35 -0.69
C ILE A 192 2.22 -7.62 0.53
N THR A 193 1.97 -8.18 1.71
CA THR A 193 2.37 -7.51 2.95
C THR A 193 3.90 -7.41 3.07
N PRO A 194 4.43 -6.37 3.74
CA PRO A 194 5.86 -6.26 3.99
C PRO A 194 6.47 -7.48 4.68
N ALA A 195 5.72 -8.12 5.59
CA ALA A 195 6.15 -9.34 6.24
C ALA A 195 6.41 -10.46 5.22
N PHE A 196 5.53 -10.63 4.23
CA PHE A 196 5.65 -11.66 3.21
C PHE A 196 6.82 -11.40 2.26
N TRP A 197 7.09 -10.13 1.93
CA TRP A 197 8.30 -9.73 1.20
C TRP A 197 9.58 -10.06 1.98
N LYS A 198 9.61 -9.72 3.26
CA LYS A 198 10.77 -9.87 4.15
C LYS A 198 11.10 -11.32 4.49
N THR A 199 10.10 -12.20 4.52
CA THR A 199 10.29 -13.61 4.84
C THR A 199 10.20 -14.46 3.57
N THR A 200 8.99 -14.79 3.12
CA THR A 200 8.76 -15.84 2.13
C THR A 200 9.38 -15.52 0.77
N ILE A 201 9.25 -14.28 0.29
CA ILE A 201 9.79 -13.90 -1.02
C ILE A 201 11.31 -13.78 -0.95
N HIS A 202 11.86 -13.07 0.04
CA HIS A 202 13.30 -12.90 0.20
C HIS A 202 14.02 -14.25 0.41
N GLU A 203 13.46 -15.15 1.23
CA GLU A 203 14.00 -16.49 1.43
C GLU A 203 14.01 -17.31 0.13
N GLU A 204 12.95 -17.20 -0.70
CA GLU A 204 12.90 -17.90 -1.99
C GLU A 204 13.86 -17.28 -3.02
N VAL A 205 14.08 -15.97 -2.98
CA VAL A 205 15.12 -15.29 -3.76
C VAL A 205 16.50 -15.84 -3.40
N LEU A 206 16.84 -15.87 -2.10
CA LEU A 206 18.13 -16.43 -1.64
C LEU A 206 18.25 -17.91 -1.99
N ARG A 207 17.18 -18.71 -1.83
CA ARG A 207 17.19 -20.14 -2.19
C ARG A 207 17.56 -20.38 -3.65
N GLN A 208 17.18 -19.47 -4.55
CA GLN A 208 17.50 -19.58 -5.98
C GLN A 208 18.86 -18.95 -6.33
N CYS A 209 19.31 -17.94 -5.58
CA CYS A 209 20.37 -17.04 -6.04
C CYS A 209 21.62 -16.92 -5.15
N ASP A 210 21.55 -17.22 -3.86
CA ASP A 210 22.68 -17.11 -2.90
C ASP A 210 23.89 -17.92 -3.39
N MET A 211 23.67 -19.20 -3.72
CA MET A 211 24.74 -20.10 -4.15
C MET A 211 25.28 -19.87 -5.58
N LEU A 212 24.82 -18.85 -6.32
CA LEU A 212 25.29 -18.61 -7.70
C LEU A 212 26.76 -18.18 -7.76
N ASP A 213 27.26 -17.53 -6.70
CA ASP A 213 28.67 -17.16 -6.56
C ASP A 213 29.52 -18.22 -5.83
N GLY A 214 28.89 -19.26 -5.30
CA GLY A 214 29.54 -20.36 -4.60
C GLY A 214 29.66 -20.20 -3.09
N ALA A 215 29.16 -19.11 -2.50
CA ALA A 215 28.99 -18.93 -1.07
C ALA A 215 27.52 -19.11 -0.65
N SER A 216 27.30 -19.60 0.58
CA SER A 216 25.97 -19.50 1.22
C SER A 216 26.11 -18.61 2.44
N ASP A 217 25.92 -17.32 2.22
CA ASP A 217 26.09 -16.29 3.23
C ASP A 217 24.94 -15.29 3.27
N GLY A 218 23.89 -15.52 2.47
CA GLY A 218 22.72 -14.66 2.37
C GLY A 218 22.98 -13.40 1.56
N ILE A 219 24.03 -13.39 0.74
CA ILE A 219 24.41 -12.28 -0.12
C ILE A 219 24.36 -12.78 -1.56
N ILE A 220 23.76 -11.97 -2.45
CA ILE A 220 23.83 -12.22 -3.89
C ILE A 220 25.01 -11.40 -4.41
N GLU A 221 26.14 -12.05 -4.70
CA GLU A 221 27.37 -11.35 -5.09
C GLU A 221 27.24 -10.63 -6.43
N ASP A 222 26.43 -11.17 -7.36
CA ASP A 222 26.11 -10.52 -8.64
C ASP A 222 24.63 -10.73 -9.03
N PRO A 223 23.74 -9.76 -8.78
CA PRO A 223 22.30 -9.89 -9.06
C PRO A 223 21.97 -9.93 -10.57
N ILE A 224 22.94 -9.70 -11.46
CA ILE A 224 22.77 -9.93 -12.90
C ILE A 224 22.57 -11.42 -13.19
N LEU A 225 23.21 -12.30 -12.43
CA LEU A 225 23.14 -13.76 -12.61
C LEU A 225 21.87 -14.36 -12.01
N CYS A 226 21.22 -13.65 -11.07
CA CYS A 226 20.01 -14.09 -10.42
C CYS A 226 18.79 -13.89 -11.33
N ASP A 227 18.38 -14.94 -12.04
CA ASP A 227 17.11 -14.96 -12.77
C ASP A 227 16.01 -15.56 -11.90
N PHE A 228 15.51 -14.76 -10.96
CA PHE A 228 14.53 -15.19 -9.97
C PHE A 228 13.17 -15.54 -10.62
N ASP A 229 12.67 -16.75 -10.36
CA ASP A 229 11.33 -17.17 -10.74
C ASP A 229 10.40 -17.24 -9.51
N PRO A 230 9.35 -16.39 -9.43
CA PRO A 230 8.41 -16.43 -8.32
C PRO A 230 7.35 -17.55 -8.45
N ALA A 231 7.33 -18.33 -9.53
CA ALA A 231 6.34 -19.40 -9.72
C ALA A 231 6.24 -20.41 -8.55
N PRO A 232 7.33 -20.83 -7.88
CA PRO A 232 7.27 -21.73 -6.72
C PRO A 232 6.48 -21.16 -5.53
N LEU A 233 6.26 -19.84 -5.47
CA LEU A 233 5.53 -19.19 -4.38
C LEU A 233 4.01 -19.32 -4.50
N VAL A 234 3.48 -19.82 -5.63
CA VAL A 234 2.02 -19.90 -5.83
C VAL A 234 1.36 -20.88 -4.88
N CYS A 235 0.21 -20.53 -4.32
CA CYS A 235 -0.57 -21.42 -3.47
C CYS A 235 -1.04 -22.67 -4.24
N GLY A 236 -0.80 -23.84 -3.65
CA GLY A 236 -1.38 -25.09 -4.12
C GLY A 236 -2.89 -25.15 -3.84
N ALA A 237 -3.62 -25.99 -4.58
CA ALA A 237 -5.09 -26.08 -4.58
C ALA A 237 -5.76 -26.38 -3.22
N SER A 238 -4.99 -26.77 -2.20
CA SER A 238 -5.46 -27.13 -0.85
C SER A 238 -4.77 -26.36 0.29
N SER A 239 -4.01 -25.30 -0.01
CA SER A 239 -3.20 -24.58 0.99
C SER A 239 -3.90 -23.32 1.54
N ASN A 240 -3.83 -23.15 2.88
CA ASN A 240 -4.26 -21.91 3.56
C ASN A 240 -3.24 -20.79 3.30
N SER A 241 -3.77 -19.59 3.05
CA SER A 241 -3.15 -18.43 2.39
C SER A 241 -2.03 -17.68 3.12
N SER A 242 -1.45 -18.22 4.20
CA SER A 242 -0.43 -17.50 4.98
C SER A 242 1.02 -17.82 4.59
N ALA A 243 1.25 -18.83 3.76
CA ALA A 243 2.61 -19.31 3.41
C ALA A 243 2.90 -19.30 1.90
N CYS A 244 1.96 -18.80 1.08
CA CYS A 244 2.06 -18.78 -0.37
C CYS A 244 1.33 -17.56 -0.95
N LEU A 245 1.58 -17.26 -2.22
CA LEU A 245 0.99 -16.16 -2.97
C LEU A 245 -0.13 -16.66 -3.89
N SER A 246 -1.16 -15.84 -4.07
CA SER A 246 -2.10 -16.05 -5.18
C SER A 246 -1.40 -15.88 -6.53
N SER A 247 -1.98 -16.40 -7.62
CA SER A 247 -1.43 -16.20 -8.97
C SER A 247 -1.28 -14.73 -9.34
N ALA A 248 -2.20 -13.87 -8.89
CA ALA A 248 -2.13 -12.42 -9.11
C ALA A 248 -0.98 -11.76 -8.33
N GLN A 249 -0.72 -12.21 -7.11
CA GLN A 249 0.43 -11.75 -6.34
C GLN A 249 1.76 -12.24 -6.92
N VAL A 250 1.83 -13.49 -7.39
CA VAL A 250 3.02 -14.02 -8.09
C VAL A 250 3.33 -13.18 -9.33
N GLU A 251 2.31 -12.80 -10.10
CA GLU A 251 2.47 -11.92 -11.26
C GLU A 251 2.98 -10.53 -10.87
N ILE A 252 2.53 -9.98 -9.74
CA ILE A 252 3.07 -8.72 -9.21
C ILE A 252 4.54 -8.85 -8.83
N VAL A 253 4.93 -9.94 -8.16
CA VAL A 253 6.34 -10.21 -7.85
C VAL A 253 7.15 -10.31 -9.13
N ARG A 254 6.62 -11.01 -10.15
CA ARG A 254 7.26 -11.12 -11.46
C ARG A 254 7.48 -9.74 -12.09
N GLN A 255 6.47 -8.89 -12.10
CA GLN A 255 6.56 -7.53 -12.65
C GLN A 255 7.59 -6.65 -11.93
N VAL A 256 7.78 -6.81 -10.61
CA VAL A 256 8.84 -6.10 -9.85
C VAL A 256 10.23 -6.50 -10.35
N PHE A 257 10.42 -7.76 -10.73
CA PHE A 257 11.67 -8.32 -11.24
C PHE A 257 11.72 -8.44 -12.77
N GLU A 258 10.86 -7.69 -13.48
CA GLU A 258 10.90 -7.54 -14.93
C GLU A 258 11.32 -6.12 -15.33
N PRO A 259 11.96 -5.95 -16.50
CA PRO A 259 12.31 -4.62 -16.98
C PRO A 259 11.05 -3.82 -17.29
N TYR A 260 11.09 -2.53 -16.98
CA TYR A 260 10.02 -1.62 -17.38
C TYR A 260 10.27 -1.17 -18.83
N LEU A 261 9.34 -1.49 -19.72
CA LEU A 261 9.46 -1.30 -21.17
C LEU A 261 8.49 -0.25 -21.69
N TRP A 262 8.90 0.44 -22.75
CA TRP A 262 7.99 1.23 -23.58
C TRP A 262 7.05 0.31 -24.38
N GLY A 263 5.96 0.88 -24.90
CA GLY A 263 4.99 0.14 -25.72
C GLY A 263 5.57 -0.47 -27.01
N ASN A 264 6.74 -0.01 -27.47
CA ASN A 264 7.48 -0.58 -28.60
C ASN A 264 8.47 -1.69 -28.18
N GLY A 265 8.51 -2.07 -26.91
CA GLY A 265 9.40 -3.09 -26.35
C GLY A 265 10.81 -2.61 -26.01
N THR A 266 11.14 -1.33 -26.21
CA THR A 266 12.45 -0.79 -25.82
C THR A 266 12.52 -0.55 -24.30
N LEU A 267 13.71 -0.73 -23.73
CA LEU A 267 13.93 -0.58 -22.29
C LEU A 267 13.76 0.88 -21.84
N LEU A 268 12.82 1.10 -20.91
CA LEU A 268 12.68 2.37 -20.20
C LEU A 268 13.60 2.35 -18.98
N PHE A 269 13.36 1.42 -18.06
CA PHE A 269 14.15 1.27 -16.83
C PHE A 269 14.38 -0.21 -16.51
N PRO A 270 15.57 -0.61 -16.01
CA PRO A 270 15.84 -1.99 -15.63
C PRO A 270 14.90 -2.47 -14.50
N ARG A 271 14.78 -3.79 -14.38
CA ARG A 271 14.11 -4.45 -13.25
C ARG A 271 14.76 -4.06 -11.92
N MET A 272 14.05 -4.25 -10.80
CA MET A 272 14.70 -4.19 -9.49
C MET A 272 15.71 -5.34 -9.34
N ASN A 273 16.86 -5.10 -8.70
CA ASN A 273 17.80 -6.16 -8.34
C ASN A 273 17.19 -7.09 -7.26
N PRO A 274 17.25 -8.41 -7.43
CA PRO A 274 16.97 -9.35 -6.35
C PRO A 274 17.91 -9.16 -5.16
N GLY A 275 17.43 -9.43 -3.95
CA GLY A 275 18.16 -9.31 -2.69
C GLY A 275 17.87 -8.01 -1.92
N GLY A 276 17.20 -7.04 -2.52
CA GLY A 276 16.83 -5.76 -1.88
C GLY A 276 15.48 -5.78 -1.14
N GLU A 277 14.77 -6.91 -1.15
CA GLU A 277 13.34 -7.01 -0.82
C GLU A 277 13.03 -6.52 0.60
N ILE A 278 13.91 -6.84 1.58
CA ILE A 278 13.66 -6.54 2.99
C ILE A 278 13.45 -5.04 3.21
N MET A 279 14.33 -4.21 2.65
CA MET A 279 14.26 -2.76 2.82
C MET A 279 13.26 -2.13 1.83
N SER A 280 13.11 -2.68 0.63
CA SER A 280 12.11 -2.23 -0.34
C SER A 280 10.68 -2.43 0.17
N ALA A 281 10.44 -3.45 0.98
CA ALA A 281 9.15 -3.74 1.61
C ALA A 281 8.62 -2.60 2.51
N ASP A 282 9.52 -1.86 3.16
CA ASP A 282 9.14 -0.71 4.00
C ASP A 282 9.00 0.59 3.18
N GLY A 283 9.64 0.64 2.01
CA GLY A 283 9.62 1.76 1.09
C GLY A 283 8.76 1.48 -0.14
N LEU A 284 9.40 1.16 -1.26
CA LEU A 284 8.78 1.07 -2.59
C LEU A 284 7.58 0.10 -2.67
N TYR A 285 7.51 -0.94 -1.83
CA TYR A 285 6.46 -1.96 -1.90
C TYR A 285 5.38 -1.82 -0.81
N ASN A 286 5.39 -0.73 -0.04
CA ASN A 286 4.51 -0.57 1.11
C ASN A 286 3.03 -0.27 0.75
N GLY A 287 2.68 -0.25 -0.53
CA GLY A 287 1.32 -0.01 -1.02
C GLY A 287 0.93 1.46 -1.10
N GLN A 288 1.89 2.38 -0.94
CA GLN A 288 1.70 3.82 -1.11
C GLN A 288 2.50 4.34 -2.31
N PRO A 289 1.98 5.35 -3.02
CA PRO A 289 2.77 6.09 -3.99
C PRO A 289 4.03 6.67 -3.37
N TRP A 290 5.16 6.53 -4.07
CA TRP A 290 6.44 7.03 -3.58
C TRP A 290 6.49 8.56 -3.61
N ALA A 291 6.78 9.19 -2.47
CA ALA A 291 6.66 10.64 -2.32
C ALA A 291 7.55 11.44 -3.29
N LEU A 292 8.75 10.94 -3.61
CA LEU A 292 9.66 11.61 -4.52
C LEU A 292 9.13 11.66 -5.95
N SER A 293 8.62 10.53 -6.47
CA SER A 293 8.05 10.49 -7.83
C SER A 293 6.73 11.25 -7.90
N GLN A 294 5.88 11.16 -6.87
CA GLN A 294 4.66 11.95 -6.76
C GLN A 294 4.96 13.45 -6.86
N ASN A 295 5.90 13.96 -6.08
CA ASN A 295 6.28 15.38 -6.10
C ASN A 295 6.94 15.79 -7.41
N TRP A 296 7.74 14.91 -8.02
CA TRP A 296 8.32 15.15 -9.34
C TRP A 296 7.25 15.38 -10.40
N PHE A 297 6.27 14.48 -10.50
CA PHE A 297 5.19 14.62 -11.47
C PHE A 297 4.29 15.83 -11.19
N ARG A 298 3.94 16.06 -9.93
CA ARG A 298 3.11 17.22 -9.54
C ARG A 298 3.78 18.54 -9.86
N TYR A 299 5.04 18.74 -9.47
CA TYR A 299 5.64 20.07 -9.45
C TYR A 299 6.60 20.32 -10.61
N ALA A 300 7.29 19.29 -11.11
CA ALA A 300 8.28 19.45 -12.18
C ALA A 300 7.72 19.10 -13.56
N ILE A 301 6.84 18.10 -13.66
CA ILE A 301 6.30 17.64 -14.97
C ILE A 301 5.01 18.36 -15.33
N TYR A 302 4.02 18.33 -14.44
CA TYR A 302 2.68 18.83 -14.75
C TYR A 302 2.35 20.20 -14.16
N ASN A 303 3.15 20.67 -13.20
CA ASN A 303 2.84 21.88 -12.43
C ASN A 303 1.38 21.86 -11.91
N ASN A 304 0.94 20.69 -11.44
CA ASN A 304 -0.39 20.40 -10.95
C ASN A 304 -0.29 19.66 -9.60
N PRO A 305 -0.54 20.34 -8.46
CA PRO A 305 -0.49 19.70 -7.14
C PRO A 305 -1.54 18.60 -6.95
N ASP A 306 -2.61 18.62 -7.76
CA ASP A 306 -3.74 17.68 -7.66
C ASP A 306 -3.54 16.43 -8.54
N TRP A 307 -2.42 16.30 -9.25
CA TRP A 307 -2.13 15.09 -10.02
C TRP A 307 -2.09 13.86 -9.11
N ASP A 308 -2.81 12.81 -9.51
CA ASP A 308 -2.97 11.58 -8.76
C ASP A 308 -1.92 10.54 -9.19
N PRO A 309 -0.95 10.21 -8.32
CA PRO A 309 0.06 9.22 -8.64
C PRO A 309 -0.49 7.78 -8.77
N ALA A 310 -1.69 7.49 -8.24
CA ALA A 310 -2.30 6.19 -8.42
C ALA A 310 -2.81 5.96 -9.86
N ALA A 311 -2.96 7.04 -10.64
CA ALA A 311 -3.38 7.01 -12.04
C ALA A 311 -2.20 7.00 -13.02
N TYR A 312 -0.96 6.82 -12.55
CA TYR A 312 0.25 6.84 -13.36
C TYR A 312 0.21 5.81 -14.51
N THR A 313 0.71 6.22 -15.67
CA THR A 313 0.79 5.44 -16.90
C THR A 313 2.12 5.66 -17.64
N LEU A 314 2.37 4.88 -18.70
CA LEU A 314 3.51 5.12 -19.59
C LEU A 314 3.46 6.50 -20.29
N ALA A 315 2.29 7.11 -20.46
CA ALA A 315 2.18 8.45 -21.03
C ALA A 315 2.74 9.52 -20.08
N ASP A 316 2.67 9.29 -18.77
CA ASP A 316 3.31 10.16 -17.79
C ASP A 316 4.83 10.05 -17.89
N ALA A 317 5.35 8.82 -17.98
CA ALA A 317 6.78 8.59 -18.20
C ALA A 317 7.28 9.28 -19.47
N GLU A 318 6.54 9.16 -20.57
CA GLU A 318 6.85 9.82 -21.84
C GLU A 318 6.84 11.34 -21.71
N SER A 319 5.86 11.90 -20.97
CA SER A 319 5.80 13.34 -20.70
C SER A 319 7.03 13.82 -19.92
N ALA A 320 7.47 13.06 -18.91
CA ALA A 320 8.68 13.37 -18.14
C ALA A 320 9.96 13.30 -18.99
N GLU A 321 10.08 12.26 -19.83
CA GLU A 321 11.23 12.06 -20.72
C GLU A 321 11.32 13.13 -21.81
N ASN A 322 10.17 13.56 -22.35
CA ASN A 322 10.12 14.62 -23.36
C ASN A 322 10.40 15.99 -22.76
N LEU A 323 9.92 16.27 -21.55
CA LEU A 323 10.15 17.55 -20.90
C LEU A 323 11.60 17.70 -20.43
N ASN A 324 12.16 16.65 -19.81
CA ASN A 324 13.54 16.57 -19.31
C ASN A 324 14.08 17.92 -18.78
N PRO A 325 13.42 18.52 -17.76
CA PRO A 325 13.70 19.88 -17.36
C PRO A 325 15.15 19.99 -16.87
N GLY A 326 15.90 20.93 -17.45
CA GLY A 326 17.31 21.14 -17.10
C GLY A 326 18.24 19.99 -17.50
N ASN A 327 17.83 19.11 -18.42
CA ASN A 327 18.56 17.89 -18.79
C ASN A 327 18.81 16.95 -17.59
N ILE A 328 17.87 16.90 -16.65
CA ILE A 328 17.99 16.14 -15.40
C ILE A 328 18.16 14.63 -15.62
N ARG A 329 17.79 14.09 -16.80
CA ARG A 329 18.06 12.68 -17.15
C ARG A 329 19.51 12.29 -16.89
N THR A 330 20.46 13.21 -17.11
CA THR A 330 21.88 13.03 -16.79
C THR A 330 22.45 11.74 -17.42
N TRP A 331 22.21 11.58 -18.72
CA TRP A 331 22.62 10.38 -19.48
C TRP A 331 23.47 10.75 -20.71
N PRO A 332 24.68 11.34 -20.50
CA PRO A 332 25.57 11.69 -21.60
C PRO A 332 26.19 10.45 -22.25
N SER A 333 26.48 10.54 -23.55
CA SER A 333 27.21 9.50 -24.29
C SER A 333 28.73 9.68 -24.28
N SER A 334 29.25 10.77 -23.71
CA SER A 334 30.69 11.01 -23.61
C SER A 334 31.04 11.91 -22.43
N LEU A 335 32.22 11.67 -21.86
CA LEU A 335 32.86 12.50 -20.84
C LEU A 335 34.27 12.93 -21.27
N SER A 336 34.55 13.01 -22.58
CA SER A 336 35.89 13.29 -23.12
C SER A 336 36.50 14.57 -22.55
N GLU A 337 35.75 15.66 -22.41
CA GLU A 337 36.27 16.91 -21.82
C GLU A 337 36.70 16.76 -20.36
N PHE A 338 36.01 15.89 -19.59
CA PHE A 338 36.38 15.58 -18.21
C PHE A 338 37.66 14.73 -18.17
N GLN A 339 37.81 13.80 -19.10
CA GLN A 339 39.00 12.98 -19.24
C GLN A 339 40.22 13.79 -19.73
N ASP A 340 40.05 14.65 -20.75
CA ASP A 340 41.11 15.45 -21.38
C ASP A 340 41.79 16.40 -20.39
N ARG A 341 41.03 16.91 -19.41
CA ARG A 341 41.59 17.72 -18.30
C ARG A 341 42.19 16.88 -17.16
N GLY A 342 42.27 15.56 -17.32
CA GLY A 342 42.82 14.62 -16.34
C GLY A 342 41.87 14.21 -15.21
N GLY A 343 40.57 14.45 -15.32
CA GLY A 343 39.58 14.06 -14.31
C GLY A 343 39.52 12.55 -14.12
N LYS A 344 39.19 12.11 -12.89
CA LYS A 344 39.00 10.70 -12.51
C LYS A 344 37.69 10.51 -11.76
N ILE A 345 36.97 9.43 -12.05
CA ILE A 345 35.71 9.04 -11.42
C ILE A 345 35.88 7.64 -10.83
N VAL A 346 35.51 7.51 -9.55
CA VAL A 346 35.26 6.22 -8.91
C VAL A 346 33.76 6.15 -8.70
N MET A 347 33.10 5.27 -9.44
CA MET A 347 31.68 5.02 -9.33
C MET A 347 31.47 3.73 -8.53
N PHE A 348 30.47 3.70 -7.67
CA PHE A 348 30.06 2.46 -7.01
C PHE A 348 28.55 2.39 -6.85
N HIS A 349 28.01 1.18 -6.68
CA HIS A 349 26.61 0.95 -6.39
C HIS A 349 26.48 -0.31 -5.51
N GLY A 350 25.67 -0.22 -4.45
CA GLY A 350 25.30 -1.37 -3.64
C GLY A 350 24.41 -2.34 -4.42
N LEU A 351 24.71 -3.64 -4.37
CA LEU A 351 24.01 -4.63 -5.17
C LEU A 351 22.70 -5.12 -4.55
N GLN A 352 22.42 -4.75 -3.30
CA GLN A 352 21.12 -4.90 -2.65
C GLN A 352 20.45 -3.53 -2.43
N ASP A 353 20.78 -2.54 -3.26
CA ASP A 353 20.12 -1.23 -3.21
C ASP A 353 18.60 -1.42 -3.35
N ASN A 354 17.89 -0.83 -2.40
CA ASN A 354 16.47 -1.00 -2.19
C ASN A 354 15.64 0.21 -2.64
N GLN A 355 16.28 1.17 -3.31
CA GLN A 355 15.66 2.40 -3.80
C GLN A 355 15.93 2.62 -5.29
N ILE A 356 17.17 2.39 -5.72
CA ILE A 356 17.61 2.55 -7.11
C ILE A 356 18.21 1.22 -7.55
N THR A 357 17.69 0.64 -8.63
CA THR A 357 18.23 -0.64 -9.10
C THR A 357 19.71 -0.53 -9.47
N SER A 358 20.52 -1.42 -8.91
CA SER A 358 21.95 -1.48 -9.18
C SER A 358 22.25 -1.81 -10.64
N LEU A 359 21.28 -2.41 -11.35
CA LEU A 359 21.35 -2.78 -12.77
C LEU A 359 21.40 -1.58 -13.72
N ASN A 360 21.01 -0.37 -13.27
CA ASN A 360 21.07 0.82 -14.12
C ASN A 360 22.49 1.40 -14.22
N SER A 361 23.36 1.15 -13.24
CA SER A 361 24.75 1.62 -13.25
C SER A 361 25.65 0.93 -14.28
N PRO A 362 25.67 -0.42 -14.43
CA PRO A 362 26.41 -1.04 -15.52
C PRO A 362 25.88 -0.60 -16.89
N ARG A 363 24.55 -0.45 -17.05
CA ARG A 363 23.96 0.13 -18.27
C ARG A 363 24.50 1.54 -18.58
N PHE A 364 24.67 2.38 -17.56
CA PHE A 364 25.27 3.71 -17.73
C PHE A 364 26.74 3.63 -18.14
N TYR A 365 27.50 2.76 -17.48
CA TYR A 365 28.91 2.52 -17.79
C TYR A 365 29.09 2.06 -19.25
N ASP A 366 28.31 1.08 -19.67
CA ASP A 366 28.34 0.53 -21.03
C ASP A 366 27.92 1.59 -22.06
N HIS A 367 26.87 2.37 -21.76
CA HIS A 367 26.45 3.48 -22.62
C HIS A 367 27.55 4.52 -22.85
N LEU A 368 28.30 4.87 -21.80
CA LEU A 368 29.44 5.79 -21.91
C LEU A 368 30.58 5.16 -22.70
N ALA A 369 30.93 3.90 -22.42
CA ALA A 369 31.99 3.19 -23.12
C ALA A 369 31.69 3.09 -24.63
N GLU A 370 30.45 2.71 -24.99
CA GLU A 370 29.99 2.66 -26.38
C GLU A 370 30.03 4.04 -27.04
N GLY A 371 29.49 5.06 -26.37
CA GLY A 371 29.45 6.42 -26.90
C GLY A 371 30.83 7.06 -27.09
N MET A 372 31.82 6.65 -26.28
CA MET A 372 33.23 7.04 -26.42
C MET A 372 34.02 6.09 -27.34
N SER A 373 33.44 4.96 -27.76
CA SER A 373 34.10 3.88 -28.50
C SER A 373 35.32 3.31 -27.75
N TYR A 374 35.19 3.12 -26.44
CA TYR A 374 36.24 2.66 -25.54
C TYR A 374 36.04 1.21 -25.12
N THR A 375 37.14 0.48 -24.94
CA THR A 375 37.15 -0.80 -24.21
C THR A 375 37.13 -0.55 -22.69
N PRO A 376 36.80 -1.55 -21.87
CA PRO A 376 36.91 -1.43 -20.41
C PRO A 376 38.30 -0.98 -19.93
N GLU A 377 39.38 -1.43 -20.58
CA GLU A 377 40.75 -1.03 -20.24
C GLU A 377 41.02 0.46 -20.54
N GLN A 378 40.38 1.02 -21.55
CA GLN A 378 40.47 2.46 -21.86
C GLN A 378 39.61 3.29 -20.91
N MET A 379 38.46 2.75 -20.48
CA MET A 379 37.64 3.38 -19.44
C MET A 379 38.40 3.46 -18.11
N ASP A 380 39.15 2.40 -17.75
CA ASP A 380 39.94 2.30 -16.51
C ASP A 380 40.96 3.44 -16.30
N ASP A 381 41.34 4.14 -17.37
CA ASP A 381 42.21 5.31 -17.31
C ASP A 381 41.54 6.50 -16.59
N PHE A 382 40.21 6.60 -16.59
CA PHE A 382 39.51 7.76 -16.00
C PHE A 382 38.23 7.43 -15.23
N LEU A 383 37.55 6.32 -15.48
CA LEU A 383 36.32 5.93 -14.80
C LEU A 383 36.39 4.44 -14.46
N ARG A 384 36.30 4.13 -13.16
CA ARG A 384 36.16 2.75 -12.69
C ARG A 384 34.86 2.59 -11.93
N PHE A 385 34.11 1.54 -12.25
CA PHE A 385 32.86 1.20 -11.60
C PHE A 385 33.00 -0.04 -10.72
N PHE A 386 32.67 0.09 -9.44
CA PHE A 386 32.73 -0.97 -8.44
C PHE A 386 31.33 -1.38 -8.00
N ARG A 387 31.02 -2.65 -8.14
CA ARG A 387 29.77 -3.28 -7.71
C ARG A 387 29.97 -3.81 -6.30
N ILE A 388 29.21 -3.31 -5.32
CA ILE A 388 29.45 -3.62 -3.90
C ILE A 388 28.39 -4.62 -3.42
N SER A 389 28.78 -5.89 -3.28
CA SER A 389 27.88 -6.92 -2.74
C SER A 389 27.50 -6.61 -1.30
N GLY A 390 26.30 -7.05 -0.90
CA GLY A 390 25.89 -6.91 0.49
C GLY A 390 25.58 -5.48 0.95
N MET A 391 25.48 -4.51 0.04
CA MET A 391 25.27 -3.09 0.35
C MET A 391 23.89 -2.61 -0.08
N PHE A 392 23.18 -1.93 0.83
CA PHE A 392 21.90 -1.26 0.56
C PHE A 392 22.12 0.12 -0.09
N HIS A 393 21.07 0.95 -0.12
CA HIS A 393 21.17 2.30 -0.67
C HIS A 393 22.18 3.17 0.08
N CYS A 394 23.29 3.49 -0.58
CA CYS A 394 24.41 4.34 -0.13
C CYS A 394 25.21 3.86 1.09
N ASN A 395 24.68 3.01 1.97
CA ASN A 395 25.34 2.51 3.17
C ASN A 395 24.59 1.27 3.71
N SER A 396 25.10 0.68 4.79
CA SER A 396 24.48 -0.48 5.45
C SER A 396 24.30 -1.69 4.51
N GLY A 397 23.73 -2.76 5.04
CA GLY A 397 23.50 -4.01 4.31
C GLY A 397 24.13 -5.21 5.01
N PRO A 398 23.81 -6.43 4.57
CA PRO A 398 24.24 -7.65 5.23
C PRO A 398 25.71 -8.02 4.98
N GLY A 399 26.37 -7.43 3.97
CA GLY A 399 27.75 -7.76 3.61
C GLY A 399 28.78 -6.68 3.93
N ALA A 400 29.87 -6.67 3.17
CA ALA A 400 31.04 -5.82 3.39
C ALA A 400 30.89 -4.41 2.80
N TRP A 401 29.82 -3.69 3.18
CA TRP A 401 29.41 -2.42 2.56
C TRP A 401 30.31 -1.21 2.88
N VAL A 402 31.19 -1.28 3.88
CA VAL A 402 32.04 -0.15 4.30
C VAL A 402 33.20 0.03 3.31
N VAL A 403 32.95 0.77 2.23
CA VAL A 403 33.93 1.01 1.14
C VAL A 403 34.60 2.38 1.17
N VAL A 404 34.10 3.30 2.01
CA VAL A 404 34.72 4.61 2.28
C VAL A 404 34.70 4.83 3.79
N SER A 405 35.87 4.85 4.43
CA SER A 405 35.99 5.21 5.85
C SER A 405 36.43 6.67 5.98
N GLU A 406 35.69 7.48 6.74
CA GLU A 406 36.24 8.75 7.25
C GLU A 406 37.42 8.42 8.17
N LYS A 407 38.60 8.94 7.83
CA LYS A 407 39.77 8.95 8.72
C LYS A 407 39.85 10.29 9.43
#